data_AF-A0A0Q9JT93-F1
#
_entry.id   AF-A0A0Q9JT93-F1
#
_cell.length_a   1.000
_cell.length_b   1.000
_cell.length_c   1.000
_cell.angle_alpha   90.00
_cell.angle_beta   90.00
_cell.angle_gamma   90.00
#
_symmetry.space_group_name_H-M   'P 1'
#
loop_
_entity.id
_entity.type
_entity.pdbx_description
1 polymer ?
#
loop_
_entity_poly.entity_id
_entity_poly.type
_entity_poly.pdbx_seq_one_letter_code
_entity_poly.pdbx_strand_id
1 'polypeptide(L)'
;MVVQGRLSKIGNVRIRLHREQQGKIKTCTIMFKNGKYYACFSCEVESGPLPVSEKQIGIDLGLSQLAVTSDGKKIESPKFLRKSEEKLKRKQHTVSKIKRGSNRRRKAVRKLARLHEKVANQRKDYAHKESRKLVNEYGFIAFEDLSIQVQG
;
A
#
# COMPACT_ATOMS: atom_id res chain seq x y z
N MET A 1 -10.84 7.55 14.70
CA MET A 1 -11.40 7.49 16.07
C MET A 1 -10.34 6.92 17.02
N VAL A 2 -10.20 7.42 18.25
CA VAL A 2 -9.36 6.77 19.28
C VAL A 2 -10.30 5.95 20.17
N VAL A 3 -10.04 4.66 20.28
CA VAL A 3 -10.83 3.74 21.11
C VAL A 3 -9.93 3.03 22.11
N GLN A 4 -10.54 2.49 23.16
CA GLN A 4 -9.86 1.59 24.09
C GLN A 4 -10.09 0.15 23.63
N GLY A 5 -9.02 -0.57 23.33
CA GLY A 5 -9.06 -2.00 23.00
C GLY A 5 -8.36 -2.80 24.09
N ARG A 6 -8.93 -3.94 24.48
CA ARG A 6 -8.28 -4.89 25.39
C ARG A 6 -7.54 -5.94 24.57
N LEU A 7 -6.23 -6.02 24.73
CA LEU A 7 -5.39 -7.07 24.15
C LEU A 7 -5.11 -8.15 25.19
N SER A 8 -5.18 -9.41 24.77
CA SER A 8 -4.80 -10.53 25.64
C SER A 8 -3.36 -10.36 26.12
N LYS A 9 -3.11 -10.62 27.41
CA LYS A 9 -1.80 -10.51 28.10
C LYS A 9 -1.20 -9.10 28.22
N ILE A 10 -1.70 -8.10 27.49
CA ILE A 10 -1.21 -6.71 27.56
C ILE A 10 -2.19 -5.82 28.34
N GLY A 11 -3.49 -6.12 28.30
CA GLY A 11 -4.53 -5.31 28.94
C GLY A 11 -5.05 -4.20 28.02
N ASN A 12 -5.47 -3.09 28.62
CA ASN A 12 -6.14 -2.01 27.90
C ASN A 12 -5.11 -1.11 27.19
N VAL A 13 -5.28 -0.96 25.87
CA VAL A 13 -4.42 -0.14 25.02
C VAL A 13 -5.29 0.86 24.26
N ARG A 14 -4.83 2.12 24.20
CA ARG A 14 -5.45 3.13 23.34
C ARG A 14 -5.04 2.87 21.89
N ILE A 15 -6.03 2.66 21.02
CA ILE A 15 -5.83 2.38 19.61
C ILE A 15 -6.43 3.52 18.79
N ARG A 16 -5.65 4.07 17.86
CA ARG A 16 -6.17 4.97 16.84
C ARG A 16 -6.68 4.15 15.66
N LEU A 17 -8.00 3.96 15.57
CA LEU A 17 -8.65 3.32 14.45
C LEU A 17 -8.68 4.28 13.25
N HIS A 18 -8.11 3.80 12.13
CA HIS A 18 -8.16 4.50 10.84
C HIS A 18 -9.46 4.25 10.09
N ARG A 19 -10.15 3.14 10.35
CA ARG A 19 -11.48 2.79 9.84
C ARG A 19 -12.20 1.90 10.85
N GLU A 20 -13.52 1.87 10.76
CA GLU A 20 -14.32 0.89 11.51
C GLU A 20 -14.06 -0.52 10.97
N GLN A 21 -14.04 -1.49 11.88
CA GLN A 21 -13.89 -2.89 11.54
C GLN A 21 -15.19 -3.40 10.95
N GLN A 22 -15.09 -4.08 9.83
CA GLN A 22 -16.19 -4.84 9.26
C GLN A 22 -16.11 -6.27 9.79
N GLY A 23 -17.26 -6.84 10.14
CA GLY A 23 -17.39 -8.22 10.55
C GLY A 23 -16.67 -8.58 11.87
N LYS A 24 -16.47 -9.88 12.09
CA LYS A 24 -15.97 -10.42 13.36
C LYS A 24 -14.44 -10.50 13.34
N ILE A 25 -13.79 -9.85 14.30
CA ILE A 25 -12.33 -9.95 14.48
C ILE A 25 -11.97 -11.38 14.90
N LYS A 26 -11.10 -12.04 14.12
CA LYS A 26 -10.54 -13.36 14.44
C LYS A 26 -9.19 -13.27 15.12
N THR A 27 -8.32 -12.42 14.59
CA THR A 27 -6.97 -12.24 15.12
C THR A 27 -6.58 -10.77 15.13
N CYS A 28 -5.75 -10.40 16.11
CA CYS A 28 -5.10 -9.10 16.19
C CYS A 28 -3.59 -9.32 16.26
N THR A 29 -2.87 -8.88 15.23
CA THR A 29 -1.41 -8.93 15.18
C THR A 29 -0.85 -7.56 15.52
N ILE A 30 0.00 -7.50 16.55
CA ILE A 30 0.75 -6.29 16.89
C ILE A 30 2.08 -6.30 16.17
N MET A 31 2.32 -5.27 15.36
CA MET A 31 3.57 -5.12 14.59
C MET A 31 4.25 -3.81 14.93
N PHE A 32 5.58 -3.83 15.04
CA PHE A 32 6.38 -2.62 15.15
C PHE A 32 7.07 -2.32 13.82
N LYS A 33 6.80 -1.16 13.23
CA LYS A 33 7.41 -0.73 11.97
C LYS A 33 7.71 0.76 12.00
N ASN A 34 8.94 1.14 11.61
CA ASN A 34 9.39 2.53 11.48
C ASN A 34 9.16 3.44 12.69
N GLY A 35 9.19 2.88 13.89
CA GLY A 35 8.97 3.62 15.14
C GLY A 35 7.52 3.73 15.57
N LYS A 36 6.62 2.92 14.99
CA LYS A 36 5.19 2.89 15.33
C LYS A 36 4.74 1.46 15.58
N TYR A 37 3.82 1.30 16.52
CA TYR A 37 3.05 0.08 16.69
C TYR A 37 1.79 0.15 15.82
N TYR A 38 1.48 -0.97 15.16
CA TYR A 38 0.28 -1.18 14.38
C TYR A 38 -0.48 -2.36 14.95
N ALA A 39 -1.79 -2.21 15.14
CA ALA A 39 -2.71 -3.30 15.41
C ALA A 39 -3.39 -3.68 14.09
N CYS A 40 -3.10 -4.88 13.59
CA CYS A 40 -3.70 -5.41 12.36
C CYS A 40 -4.77 -6.43 12.74
N PHE A 41 -6.02 -6.11 12.42
CA PHE A 41 -7.15 -6.98 12.65
C PHE A 41 -7.44 -7.79 11.38
N SER A 42 -7.48 -9.11 11.51
CA SER A 42 -8.06 -9.99 10.50
C SER A 42 -9.51 -10.25 10.89
N CYS A 43 -10.43 -9.87 10.02
CA CYS A 43 -11.86 -10.00 10.26
C CYS A 43 -12.48 -10.98 9.28
N GLU A 44 -13.43 -11.77 9.76
CA GLU A 44 -14.37 -12.48 8.91
C GLU A 44 -15.52 -11.54 8.56
N VAL A 45 -15.72 -11.35 7.24
CA VAL A 45 -16.72 -10.45 6.68
C VAL A 45 -17.54 -11.26 5.68
N GLU A 46 -18.86 -11.16 5.77
CA GLU A 46 -19.74 -11.72 4.74
C GLU A 46 -19.54 -10.95 3.42
N SER A 47 -19.31 -11.67 2.33
CA SER A 47 -19.18 -11.06 1.01
C SER A 47 -20.55 -10.77 0.43
N GLY A 48 -20.85 -9.49 0.19
CA GLY A 48 -21.95 -9.10 -0.69
C GLY A 48 -21.47 -9.07 -2.14
N PRO A 49 -22.11 -9.80 -3.08
CA PRO A 49 -21.75 -9.71 -4.49
C PRO A 49 -22.01 -8.29 -4.99
N LEU A 50 -21.15 -7.82 -5.90
CA LEU A 50 -21.42 -6.59 -6.65
C LEU A 50 -22.55 -6.85 -7.67
N PRO A 51 -23.28 -5.81 -8.10
CA PRO A 51 -24.21 -5.95 -9.22
C PRO A 51 -23.52 -6.57 -10.44
N VAL A 52 -24.21 -7.48 -11.12
CA VAL A 52 -23.69 -8.11 -12.34
C VAL A 52 -23.51 -7.03 -13.42
N SER A 53 -22.39 -7.08 -14.12
CA SER A 53 -22.09 -6.22 -15.26
C SER A 53 -21.70 -7.10 -16.44
N GLU A 54 -22.33 -6.88 -17.60
CA GLU A 54 -21.97 -7.58 -18.85
C GLU A 54 -20.74 -6.94 -19.53
N LYS A 55 -20.26 -5.80 -19.00
CA LYS A 55 -19.10 -5.10 -19.55
C LYS A 55 -17.82 -5.91 -19.36
N GLN A 56 -16.98 -5.89 -20.38
CA GLN A 56 -15.71 -6.58 -20.43
C GLN A 56 -14.60 -5.59 -20.78
N ILE A 57 -13.41 -5.77 -20.21
CA ILE A 57 -12.25 -4.93 -20.53
C ILE A 57 -10.96 -5.75 -20.53
N GLY A 58 -10.10 -5.51 -21.51
CA GLY A 58 -8.71 -5.97 -21.50
C GLY A 58 -7.80 -4.90 -20.88
N ILE A 59 -6.80 -5.31 -20.11
CA ILE A 59 -5.83 -4.44 -19.46
C ILE A 59 -4.42 -4.86 -19.84
N ASP A 60 -3.69 -3.95 -20.48
CA ASP A 60 -2.25 -4.01 -20.67
C ASP A 60 -1.55 -3.16 -19.59
N LEU A 61 -0.55 -3.72 -18.90
CA LEU A 61 0.20 -3.03 -17.85
C LEU A 61 1.55 -2.55 -18.38
N GLY A 62 1.78 -1.24 -18.30
CA GLY A 62 3.01 -0.63 -18.78
C GLY A 62 3.93 -0.10 -17.67
N LEU A 63 5.16 0.28 -18.07
CA LEU A 63 6.09 1.04 -17.22
C LEU A 63 5.91 2.55 -17.37
N SER A 64 5.59 3.02 -18.57
CA SER A 64 5.38 4.45 -18.88
C SER A 64 4.01 4.93 -18.39
N GLN A 65 2.98 4.10 -18.55
CA GLN A 65 1.63 4.27 -18.04
C GLN A 65 1.31 3.08 -17.14
N LEU A 66 0.55 3.27 -16.06
CA LEU A 66 0.26 2.16 -15.14
C LEU A 66 -0.51 1.05 -15.86
N ALA A 67 -1.49 1.43 -16.67
CA ALA A 67 -2.24 0.50 -17.50
C ALA A 67 -2.89 1.21 -18.70
N VAL A 68 -3.14 0.47 -19.77
CA VAL A 68 -3.96 0.88 -20.89
C VAL A 68 -5.08 -0.15 -21.04
N THR A 69 -6.31 0.33 -21.16
CA THR A 69 -7.49 -0.53 -21.32
C THR A 69 -7.83 -0.69 -22.79
N SER A 70 -8.50 -1.78 -23.16
CA SER A 70 -8.86 -2.11 -24.55
C SER A 70 -9.80 -1.09 -25.22
N ASP A 71 -10.46 -0.24 -24.43
CA ASP A 71 -11.26 0.91 -24.90
C ASP A 71 -10.42 2.19 -25.14
N GLY A 72 -9.10 2.08 -25.02
CA GLY A 72 -8.14 3.17 -25.24
C GLY A 72 -7.91 4.09 -24.04
N LYS A 73 -8.57 3.86 -22.89
CA LYS A 73 -8.33 4.67 -21.69
C LYS A 73 -6.96 4.36 -21.08
N LYS A 74 -6.26 5.44 -20.73
CA LYS A 74 -4.91 5.40 -20.17
C LYS A 74 -4.94 5.70 -18.68
N ILE A 75 -4.49 4.75 -17.86
CA ILE A 75 -4.29 4.93 -16.43
C ILE A 75 -2.86 5.42 -16.21
N GLU A 76 -2.70 6.71 -15.89
CA GLU A 76 -1.38 7.30 -15.71
C GLU A 76 -0.65 6.77 -14.47
N SER A 77 0.66 6.57 -14.59
CA SER A 77 1.51 6.37 -13.42
C SER A 77 1.49 7.63 -12.54
N PRO A 78 1.33 7.52 -11.20
CA PRO A 78 1.18 8.70 -10.37
C PRO A 78 2.41 9.61 -10.39
N LYS A 79 2.20 10.89 -10.72
CA LYS A 79 3.27 11.92 -10.80
C LYS A 79 4.04 12.11 -9.48
N PHE A 80 3.51 11.66 -8.34
CA PHE A 80 4.22 11.70 -7.06
C PHE A 80 5.38 10.71 -6.95
N LEU A 81 5.45 9.66 -7.79
CA LEU A 81 6.56 8.69 -7.74
C LEU A 81 7.89 9.36 -8.04
N ARG A 82 7.99 10.10 -9.14
CA ARG A 82 9.24 10.77 -9.58
C ARG A 82 9.80 11.72 -8.51
N LYS A 83 8.93 12.57 -7.94
CA LYS A 83 9.32 13.46 -6.82
C LYS A 83 9.79 12.68 -5.59
N SER A 84 9.25 11.49 -5.38
CA SER A 84 9.63 10.63 -4.27
C SER A 84 10.94 9.89 -4.52
N GLU A 85 11.21 9.47 -5.75
CA GLU A 85 12.47 8.84 -6.19
C GLU A 85 13.65 9.79 -6.01
N GLU A 86 13.53 11.05 -6.43
CA GLU A 86 14.57 12.06 -6.22
C GLU A 86 14.87 12.24 -4.72
N LYS A 87 13.82 12.30 -3.89
CA LYS A 87 13.96 12.41 -2.43
C LYS A 87 14.58 11.15 -1.83
N LEU A 88 14.23 9.96 -2.33
CA LEU A 88 14.79 8.69 -1.91
C LEU A 88 16.28 8.62 -2.24
N LYS A 89 16.67 8.94 -3.47
CA LYS A 89 18.08 8.99 -3.92
C LYS A 89 18.91 9.94 -3.05
N ARG A 90 18.42 11.15 -2.78
CA ARG A 90 19.10 12.11 -1.88
C ARG A 90 19.28 11.56 -0.46
N LYS A 91 18.26 10.90 0.10
CA LYS A 91 18.35 10.30 1.45
C LYS A 91 19.25 9.07 1.49
N GLN A 92 19.21 8.22 0.47
CA GLN A 92 20.12 7.08 0.34
C GLN A 92 21.57 7.55 0.26
N HIS A 93 21.86 8.58 -0.54
CA HIS A 93 23.20 9.20 -0.62
C HIS A 93 23.65 9.80 0.71
N THR A 94 22.73 10.44 1.43
CA THR A 94 23.03 10.94 2.78
C THR A 94 23.40 9.79 3.72
N VAL A 95 22.66 8.68 3.68
CA VAL A 95 22.94 7.49 4.51
C VAL A 95 24.27 6.85 4.15
N SER A 96 24.62 6.76 2.85
CA SER A 96 25.86 6.14 2.39
C SER A 96 27.09 6.88 2.88
N LYS A 97 27.06 8.23 2.86
CA LYS A 97 28.16 9.11 3.32
C LYS A 97 28.41 9.11 4.82
N ILE A 98 27.44 8.72 5.66
CA ILE A 98 27.60 8.77 7.12
C ILE A 98 28.23 7.46 7.63
N LYS A 99 29.24 7.55 8.50
CA LYS A 99 29.92 6.40 9.13
C LYS A 99 28.94 5.34 9.65
N ARG A 100 29.15 4.07 9.27
CA ARG A 100 28.39 2.91 9.74
C ARG A 100 28.43 2.82 11.27
N GLY A 101 27.33 2.36 11.89
CA GLY A 101 27.19 2.27 13.35
C GLY A 101 26.93 3.59 14.10
N SER A 102 27.23 4.75 13.51
CA SER A 102 27.06 6.04 14.19
C SER A 102 25.60 6.39 14.49
N ASN A 103 25.38 7.14 15.59
CA ASN A 103 24.05 7.64 15.95
C ASN A 103 23.45 8.56 14.88
N ARG A 104 24.28 9.34 14.17
CA ARG A 104 23.84 10.14 13.01
C ARG A 104 23.32 9.24 11.88
N ARG A 105 24.00 8.13 11.55
CA ARG A 105 23.53 7.20 10.51
C ARG A 105 22.22 6.54 10.90
N ARG A 106 22.09 6.08 12.15
CA ARG A 106 20.82 5.51 12.66
C ARG A 106 19.65 6.47 12.48
N LYS A 107 19.83 7.76 12.82
CA LYS A 107 18.81 8.81 12.58
C LYS A 107 18.49 8.98 11.08
N ALA A 108 19.50 8.98 10.21
CA ALA A 108 19.32 9.12 8.77
C ALA A 108 18.58 7.91 8.15
N VAL A 109 18.94 6.67 8.54
CA VAL A 109 18.28 5.44 8.11
C VAL A 109 16.80 5.44 8.50
N ARG A 110 16.45 5.86 9.73
CA ARG A 110 15.04 5.98 10.12
C ARG A 110 14.27 6.97 9.25
N LYS A 111 14.88 8.11 8.88
CA LYS A 111 14.27 9.08 7.96
C LYS A 111 14.08 8.50 6.55
N LEU A 112 15.03 7.71 6.08
CA LEU A 112 14.94 7.00 4.80
C LEU A 112 13.82 5.94 4.83
N ALA A 113 13.76 5.12 5.88
CA ALA A 113 12.74 4.08 6.05
C ALA A 113 11.31 4.65 6.09
N ARG A 114 11.12 5.78 6.78
CA ARG A 114 9.83 6.52 6.78
C ARG A 114 9.44 7.02 5.40
N LEU A 115 10.42 7.44 4.58
CA LEU A 115 10.14 7.86 3.21
C LEU A 115 9.74 6.66 2.34
N HIS A 116 10.44 5.53 2.44
CA HIS A 116 10.05 4.30 1.75
C HIS A 116 8.63 3.85 2.12
N GLU A 117 8.28 3.88 3.41
CA GLU A 117 6.92 3.55 3.86
C GLU A 117 5.87 4.50 3.28
N LYS A 118 6.15 5.81 3.23
CA LYS A 118 5.26 6.77 2.59
C LYS A 118 5.02 6.43 1.12
N VAL A 119 6.09 6.17 0.36
CA VAL A 119 5.99 5.84 -1.08
C VAL A 119 5.23 4.54 -1.29
N ALA A 120 5.53 3.50 -0.51
CA ALA A 120 4.83 2.23 -0.58
C ALA A 120 3.33 2.37 -0.28
N ASN A 121 2.97 3.13 0.75
CA ASN A 121 1.57 3.39 1.10
C ASN A 121 0.84 4.17 0.00
N GLN A 122 1.49 5.17 -0.61
CA GLN A 122 0.89 5.92 -1.71
C GLN A 122 0.69 5.06 -2.97
N ARG A 123 1.67 4.19 -3.30
CA ARG A 123 1.54 3.23 -4.40
C ARG A 123 0.38 2.26 -4.17
N LYS A 124 0.28 1.71 -2.96
CA LYS A 124 -0.78 0.78 -2.59
C LYS A 124 -2.16 1.45 -2.62
N ASP A 125 -2.29 2.66 -2.09
CA ASP A 125 -3.54 3.44 -2.14
C ASP A 125 -3.99 3.70 -3.58
N TYR A 126 -3.07 4.13 -4.44
CA TYR A 126 -3.37 4.38 -5.85
C TYR A 126 -3.84 3.10 -6.56
N ALA A 127 -3.08 2.01 -6.43
CA ALA A 127 -3.44 0.72 -7.05
C ALA A 127 -4.79 0.19 -6.55
N HIS A 128 -5.08 0.32 -5.25
CA HIS A 128 -6.39 -0.08 -4.71
C HIS A 128 -7.54 0.76 -5.25
N LYS A 129 -7.34 2.07 -5.44
CA LYS A 129 -8.38 2.94 -6.00
C LYS A 129 -8.66 2.61 -7.46
N GLU A 130 -7.62 2.42 -8.28
CA GLU A 130 -7.81 2.10 -9.69
C GLU A 130 -8.41 0.69 -9.88
N SER A 131 -7.90 -0.32 -9.17
CA SER A 131 -8.50 -1.67 -9.20
C SER A 131 -9.95 -1.67 -8.72
N ARG A 132 -10.28 -0.89 -7.68
CA ARG A 132 -11.68 -0.78 -7.21
C ARG A 132 -12.60 -0.17 -8.25
N LYS A 133 -12.14 0.82 -9.04
CA LYS A 133 -12.92 1.38 -10.14
C LYS A 133 -13.20 0.32 -11.21
N LEU A 134 -12.18 -0.45 -11.60
CA LEU A 134 -12.31 -1.49 -12.61
C LEU A 134 -13.31 -2.57 -12.18
N VAL A 135 -13.15 -3.12 -10.97
CA VAL A 135 -14.04 -4.17 -10.43
C VAL A 135 -15.48 -3.68 -10.21
N ASN A 136 -15.68 -2.38 -9.99
CA ASN A 136 -17.03 -1.82 -9.88
C ASN A 136 -17.74 -1.64 -11.23
N GLU A 137 -16.99 -1.58 -12.33
CA GLU A 137 -17.52 -1.23 -13.64
C GLU A 137 -17.65 -2.45 -14.56
N TYR A 138 -16.68 -3.34 -14.53
CA TYR A 138 -16.56 -4.48 -15.45
C TYR A 138 -16.80 -5.79 -14.73
N GLY A 139 -17.66 -6.64 -15.32
CA GLY A 139 -17.89 -8.01 -14.81
C GLY A 139 -16.85 -9.00 -15.30
N PHE A 140 -16.13 -8.68 -16.38
CA PHE A 140 -15.00 -9.46 -16.86
C PHE A 140 -13.79 -8.54 -17.12
N ILE A 141 -12.63 -8.93 -16.59
CA ILE A 141 -11.38 -8.19 -16.74
C ILE A 141 -10.31 -9.19 -17.19
N ALA A 142 -9.80 -9.02 -18.40
CA ALA A 142 -8.68 -9.79 -18.92
C ALA A 142 -7.38 -9.02 -18.72
N PHE A 143 -6.31 -9.72 -18.35
CA PHE A 143 -4.95 -9.19 -18.30
C PHE A 143 -4.09 -9.97 -19.28
N GLU A 144 -3.14 -9.29 -19.90
CA GLU A 144 -2.10 -9.96 -20.68
C GLU A 144 -1.15 -10.75 -19.76
N ASP A 145 -0.64 -11.89 -20.25
CA ASP A 145 0.32 -12.71 -19.51
C ASP A 145 1.70 -12.05 -19.50
N LEU A 146 1.88 -11.10 -18.58
CA LEU A 146 3.10 -10.35 -18.39
C LEU A 146 4.13 -11.19 -17.61
N SER A 147 5.06 -11.80 -18.34
CA SER A 147 6.25 -12.47 -17.77
C SER A 147 7.27 -11.43 -17.28
N ILE A 148 6.94 -10.71 -16.22
CA ILE A 148 7.84 -9.69 -15.65
C ILE A 148 8.95 -10.39 -14.85
N GLN A 149 10.12 -10.56 -15.46
CA GLN A 149 11.34 -10.86 -14.71
C GLN A 149 11.73 -9.64 -13.88
N VAL A 150 11.38 -9.63 -12.59
CA VAL A 150 11.85 -8.62 -11.65
C VAL A 150 13.33 -8.90 -11.36
N GLN A 151 14.25 -8.23 -12.06
CA GLN A 151 15.65 -8.17 -11.62
C GLN A 151 15.71 -7.34 -10.32
N GLY A 152 16.15 -8.00 -9.26
CA GLY A 152 16.18 -7.49 -7.88
C GLY A 152 17.25 -6.44 -7.59
#